data_AF-A0A9N9J1M1-F1
#
_entry.id   AF-A0A9N9J1M1-F1
#
_cell.length_a   1.000
_cell.length_b   1.000
_cell.length_c   1.000
_cell.angle_alpha   90.00
_cell.angle_beta   90.00
_cell.angle_gamma   90.00
#
_symmetry.space_group_name_H-M   'P 1'
#
loop_
_entity.id
_entity.type
_entity.pdbx_description
1 polymer ?
#
loop_
_entity_poly.entity_id
_entity_poly.type
_entity_poly.pdbx_seq_one_letter_code
_entity_poly.pdbx_strand_id
1 'polypeptide(L)'
;LIVTMEVVKFQQASLINSDLDMYYEKTDTPALCRTSSLVEELGQIEYIFSDKTGTLTCNEMEYKQCSIAGIAYADYVEESRKARIIDGEEVGLHDFKQLKLNLKNHPTGNVINEFLTLLSVCHTVIPEWKDDNPANIIYQASSPDEGALVKGALTLDYIFTTRRPKSVNIRVNGVDLEYEILNICEFNSTRKRMSTVVRGPDGKIKLYCKGADTVIMERLSENNLYVKKTLNHLEEYATEGLRTLCIAMREISDEEYRVWSSIYEKASTTLVDRQEELDKAAEMIEKDLFLLGATAIEDKLQDGVPETIYTLQQAGIKIWVLTGDRQETAINIGLSCKLIQEEMSLITVNEESHWATKEHIEKKIQEVKGR
;
A
#
# COMPACT_ATOMS: atom_id res chain seq x y z
N LEU A 1 -45.42 -20.03 -27.17
CA LEU A 1 -44.75 -18.75 -26.83
C LEU A 1 -43.79 -18.92 -25.66
N ILE A 2 -44.26 -19.20 -24.44
CA ILE A 2 -43.38 -19.31 -23.24
C ILE A 2 -42.28 -20.37 -23.40
N VAL A 3 -42.65 -21.60 -23.78
CA VAL A 3 -41.68 -22.69 -23.99
C VAL A 3 -40.66 -22.34 -25.08
N THR A 4 -41.10 -21.66 -26.14
CA THR A 4 -40.22 -21.21 -27.23
C THR A 4 -39.19 -20.19 -26.73
N MET A 5 -39.62 -19.22 -25.91
CA MET A 5 -38.72 -18.23 -25.31
C MET A 5 -37.68 -18.87 -24.39
N GLU A 6 -38.08 -19.84 -23.55
CA GLU A 6 -37.14 -20.57 -22.69
C GLU A 6 -36.09 -21.33 -23.50
N VAL A 7 -36.47 -21.96 -24.62
CA VAL A 7 -35.52 -22.63 -25.50
C VAL A 7 -34.54 -21.63 -26.13
N VAL A 8 -35.02 -20.46 -26.55
CA VAL A 8 -34.15 -19.40 -27.10
C VAL A 8 -33.16 -18.91 -26.04
N LYS A 9 -33.62 -18.61 -24.83
CA LYS A 9 -32.79 -18.18 -23.70
C LYS A 9 -31.73 -19.22 -23.33
N PHE A 10 -32.11 -20.49 -23.32
CA PHE A 10 -31.18 -21.60 -23.10
C PHE A 10 -30.11 -21.67 -24.19
N GLN A 11 -30.48 -21.50 -25.46
CA GLN A 11 -29.51 -21.49 -26.56
C GLN A 11 -28.57 -20.28 -26.49
N GLN A 12 -29.07 -19.09 -26.14
CA GLN A 12 -28.24 -17.89 -25.94
C GLN A 12 -27.24 -18.09 -24.79
N ALA A 13 -27.67 -18.69 -23.67
CA ALA A 13 -26.78 -19.05 -22.57
C ALA A 13 -25.69 -20.03 -23.02
N SER A 14 -26.02 -21.00 -23.88
CA SER A 14 -25.01 -21.93 -24.44
C SER A 14 -24.00 -21.22 -25.34
N LEU A 15 -24.39 -20.17 -26.06
CA LEU A 15 -23.46 -19.38 -26.88
C LEU A 15 -22.50 -18.59 -25.99
N ILE A 16 -23.00 -17.95 -24.94
CA ILE A 16 -22.17 -17.26 -23.93
C ILE A 16 -21.13 -18.22 -23.35
N ASN A 17 -21.54 -19.43 -22.98
CA ASN A 17 -20.64 -20.42 -22.37
C ASN A 17 -19.55 -20.94 -23.31
N SER A 18 -19.73 -20.77 -24.62
CA SER A 18 -18.82 -21.30 -25.65
C SER A 18 -17.99 -20.20 -26.32
N ASP A 19 -18.13 -18.95 -25.88
CA ASP A 19 -17.42 -17.81 -26.45
C ASP A 19 -15.97 -17.77 -25.95
N LEU A 20 -15.02 -17.77 -26.88
CA LEU A 20 -13.59 -17.74 -26.58
C LEU A 20 -13.14 -16.36 -26.08
N ASP A 21 -13.86 -15.28 -26.44
CA ASP A 21 -13.55 -13.93 -25.94
C ASP A 21 -13.94 -13.76 -24.46
N MET A 22 -14.79 -14.65 -23.94
CA MET A 22 -15.19 -14.70 -22.52
C MET A 22 -14.54 -15.88 -21.76
N TYR A 23 -13.45 -16.44 -22.29
CA TYR A 23 -12.67 -17.50 -21.65
C TYR A 23 -11.40 -16.97 -21.02
N TYR A 24 -11.14 -17.33 -19.76
CA TYR A 24 -9.96 -16.90 -19.02
C TYR A 24 -8.90 -18.02 -18.98
N GLU A 25 -7.88 -17.88 -19.82
CA GLU A 25 -6.82 -18.89 -20.04
C GLU A 25 -6.00 -19.19 -18.78
N LYS A 26 -5.64 -18.16 -17.99
CA LYS A 26 -4.72 -18.30 -16.83
C LYS A 26 -5.21 -19.32 -15.79
N THR A 27 -6.53 -19.47 -15.63
CA THR A 27 -7.13 -20.44 -14.71
C THR A 27 -8.00 -21.48 -15.41
N ASP A 28 -7.89 -21.60 -16.74
CA ASP A 28 -8.70 -22.50 -17.56
C ASP A 28 -10.20 -22.40 -17.22
N THR A 29 -10.74 -21.18 -17.22
CA THR A 29 -12.10 -20.91 -16.72
C THR A 29 -12.96 -20.23 -17.79
N PRO A 30 -13.97 -20.92 -18.37
CA PRO A 30 -14.93 -20.30 -19.28
C PRO A 30 -15.99 -19.48 -18.54
N ALA A 31 -16.61 -18.52 -19.23
CA ALA A 31 -17.86 -17.94 -18.77
C ALA A 31 -18.94 -19.02 -18.62
N LEU A 32 -19.73 -18.95 -17.54
CA LEU A 32 -20.80 -19.90 -17.26
C LEU A 32 -22.07 -19.17 -16.84
N CYS A 33 -23.04 -19.11 -17.75
CA CYS A 33 -24.40 -18.69 -17.48
C CYS A 33 -25.12 -19.77 -16.66
N ARG A 34 -25.28 -19.53 -15.35
CA ARG A 34 -25.99 -20.45 -14.44
C ARG A 34 -27.51 -20.32 -14.49
N THR A 35 -28.00 -19.14 -14.87
CA THR A 35 -29.43 -18.81 -14.90
C THR A 35 -29.80 -18.25 -16.27
N SER A 36 -30.20 -19.12 -17.20
CA SER A 36 -30.52 -18.74 -18.58
C SER A 36 -31.73 -17.81 -18.71
N SER A 37 -32.62 -17.79 -17.72
CA SER A 37 -33.85 -16.97 -17.77
C SER A 37 -33.58 -15.46 -17.82
N LEU A 38 -32.39 -15.02 -17.38
CA LEU A 38 -32.00 -13.61 -17.19
C LEU A 38 -31.15 -13.04 -18.34
N VAL A 39 -30.85 -13.83 -19.38
CA VAL A 39 -29.90 -13.42 -20.44
C VAL A 39 -30.33 -12.12 -21.13
N GLU A 40 -31.62 -11.91 -21.32
CA GLU A 40 -32.17 -10.70 -21.94
C GLU A 40 -32.04 -9.45 -21.07
N GLU A 41 -31.97 -9.60 -19.74
CA GLU A 41 -31.84 -8.48 -18.81
C GLU A 41 -30.46 -7.80 -18.93
N LEU A 42 -29.43 -8.52 -19.40
CA LEU A 42 -28.09 -7.97 -19.65
C LEU A 42 -28.12 -6.81 -20.65
N GLY A 43 -29.09 -6.79 -21.57
CA GLY A 43 -29.28 -5.70 -22.54
C GLY A 43 -30.03 -4.47 -21.99
N GLN A 44 -30.47 -4.51 -20.73
CA GLN A 44 -31.30 -3.48 -20.08
C GLN A 44 -30.65 -2.92 -18.81
N ILE A 45 -29.36 -3.22 -18.58
CA ILE A 45 -28.64 -2.79 -17.38
C ILE A 45 -28.42 -1.27 -17.43
N GLU A 46 -28.86 -0.57 -16.39
CA GLU A 46 -28.59 0.86 -16.17
C GLU A 46 -27.56 1.12 -15.07
N TYR A 47 -27.44 0.19 -14.11
CA TYR A 47 -26.56 0.32 -12.95
C TYR A 47 -25.72 -0.95 -12.76
N ILE A 48 -24.42 -0.78 -12.54
CA ILE A 48 -23.51 -1.84 -12.12
C ILE A 48 -23.01 -1.50 -10.72
N PHE A 49 -23.21 -2.42 -9.78
CA PHE A 49 -22.61 -2.36 -8.45
C PHE A 49 -21.43 -3.32 -8.42
N SER A 50 -20.22 -2.78 -8.31
CA SER A 50 -18.96 -3.52 -8.35
C SER A 50 -18.29 -3.52 -6.98
N ASP A 51 -17.70 -4.64 -6.62
CA ASP A 51 -16.75 -4.69 -5.51
C ASP A 51 -15.39 -4.14 -5.98
N LYS A 52 -14.57 -3.62 -5.06
CA LYS A 52 -13.23 -3.13 -5.38
C LYS A 52 -12.21 -4.26 -5.34
N THR A 53 -12.16 -5.03 -4.25
CA THR A 53 -11.10 -6.03 -4.03
C THR A 53 -11.42 -7.31 -4.78
N GLY A 54 -10.51 -7.80 -5.61
CA GLY A 54 -10.70 -9.03 -6.37
C GLY A 54 -11.64 -8.93 -7.57
N THR A 55 -12.30 -7.78 -7.78
CA THR A 55 -13.09 -7.48 -8.99
C THR A 55 -12.43 -6.41 -9.84
N LEU A 56 -12.17 -5.21 -9.30
CA LEU A 56 -11.42 -4.17 -10.02
C LEU A 56 -9.91 -4.36 -9.91
N THR A 57 -9.46 -4.87 -8.77
CA THR A 57 -8.04 -5.08 -8.44
C THR A 57 -7.69 -6.56 -8.46
N CYS A 58 -6.44 -6.88 -8.78
CA CYS A 58 -5.86 -8.21 -8.68
C CYS A 58 -5.52 -8.59 -7.22
N ASN A 59 -5.57 -7.62 -6.28
CA ASN A 59 -5.00 -7.77 -4.94
C ASN A 59 -3.50 -8.14 -4.98
N GLU A 60 -2.82 -7.67 -6.03
CA GLU A 60 -1.38 -7.82 -6.23
C GLU A 60 -0.74 -6.46 -5.97
N MET A 61 -0.04 -6.37 -4.83
CA MET A 61 0.65 -5.15 -4.40
C MET A 61 2.05 -5.09 -5.00
N GLU A 62 2.38 -3.98 -5.65
CA GLU A 62 3.68 -3.76 -6.29
C GLU A 62 4.37 -2.50 -5.74
N TYR A 63 5.65 -2.62 -5.40
CA TYR A 63 6.45 -1.48 -4.97
C TYR A 63 6.83 -0.62 -6.19
N LYS A 64 6.22 0.56 -6.32
CA LYS A 64 6.40 1.41 -7.51
C LYS A 64 7.38 2.55 -7.31
N GLN A 65 7.22 3.30 -6.22
CA GLN A 65 7.95 4.54 -6.00
C GLN A 65 8.33 4.70 -4.53
N CYS A 66 9.31 5.56 -4.27
CA CYS A 66 9.67 5.97 -2.92
C CYS A 66 10.30 7.35 -2.88
N SER A 67 10.08 8.07 -1.79
CA SER A 67 10.80 9.29 -1.45
C SER A 67 11.82 8.95 -0.38
N ILE A 68 13.11 9.20 -0.59
CA ILE A 68 14.16 8.94 0.40
C ILE A 68 15.05 10.17 0.52
N ALA A 69 15.23 10.67 1.75
CA ALA A 69 15.98 11.90 2.02
C ALA A 69 15.51 13.11 1.19
N GLY A 70 14.20 13.18 0.89
CA GLY A 70 13.59 14.22 0.08
C GLY A 70 13.90 14.12 -1.42
N ILE A 71 14.35 12.97 -1.92
CA ILE A 71 14.54 12.66 -3.35
C ILE A 71 13.56 11.56 -3.75
N ALA A 72 12.83 11.74 -4.85
CA ALA A 72 11.86 10.77 -5.34
C ALA A 72 12.49 9.78 -6.34
N TYR A 73 12.15 8.50 -6.21
CA TYR A 73 12.64 7.41 -7.04
C TYR A 73 11.49 6.51 -7.50
N ALA A 74 11.61 5.92 -8.68
CA ALA A 74 10.66 4.96 -9.25
C ALA A 74 11.36 3.83 -10.02
N ASP A 75 10.66 2.72 -10.22
CA ASP A 75 11.15 1.62 -11.06
C ASP A 75 11.26 2.05 -12.54
N TYR A 76 10.21 2.70 -13.04
CA TYR A 76 10.15 3.28 -14.36
C TYR A 76 9.83 4.77 -14.28
N VAL A 77 10.56 5.56 -15.08
CA VAL A 77 10.41 7.02 -15.13
C VAL A 77 10.18 7.46 -16.57
N GLU A 78 9.02 8.03 -16.85
CA GLU A 78 8.72 8.68 -18.12
C GLU A 78 9.59 9.93 -18.35
N GLU A 79 9.93 10.24 -19.61
CA GLU A 79 10.77 11.39 -19.92
C GLU A 79 10.22 12.72 -19.39
N SER A 80 8.89 12.88 -19.38
CA SER A 80 8.18 14.06 -18.86
C SER A 80 8.38 14.27 -17.36
N ARG A 81 8.58 13.18 -16.61
CA ARG A 81 8.69 13.16 -15.14
C ARG A 81 10.12 13.01 -14.64
N LYS A 82 11.08 12.90 -15.55
CA LYS A 82 12.49 12.72 -15.20
C LYS A 82 13.02 13.89 -14.38
N ALA A 83 13.81 13.57 -13.36
CA ALA A 83 14.39 14.56 -12.47
C ALA A 83 15.17 15.65 -13.22
N ARG A 84 14.90 16.90 -12.85
CA ARG A 84 15.51 18.12 -13.39
C ARG A 84 15.67 19.16 -12.30
N ILE A 85 16.65 20.03 -12.47
CA ILE A 85 16.87 21.14 -11.54
C ILE A 85 16.05 22.34 -12.03
N ILE A 86 15.11 22.79 -11.22
CA ILE A 86 14.28 23.98 -11.45
C ILE A 86 14.51 24.91 -10.27
N ASP A 87 14.94 26.15 -10.53
CA ASP A 87 15.19 27.16 -9.50
C ASP A 87 16.14 26.72 -8.36
N GLY A 88 17.08 25.83 -8.67
CA GLY A 88 18.04 25.28 -7.71
C GLY A 88 17.49 24.15 -6.83
N GLU A 89 16.22 23.77 -7.01
CA GLU A 89 15.63 22.59 -6.40
C GLU A 89 15.52 21.45 -7.42
N GLU A 90 15.78 20.24 -6.94
CA GLU A 90 15.62 19.03 -7.72
C GLU A 90 14.15 18.58 -7.69
N VAL A 91 13.53 18.49 -8.86
CA VAL A 91 12.11 18.15 -9.05
C VAL A 91 11.97 17.01 -10.05
N GLY A 92 11.09 16.05 -9.76
CA GLY A 92 10.83 14.88 -10.60
C GLY A 92 11.39 13.60 -10.02
N LEU A 93 11.37 12.54 -10.84
CA LEU A 93 11.70 11.18 -10.43
C LEU A 93 13.06 10.74 -10.97
N HIS A 94 13.81 10.04 -10.13
CA HIS A 94 14.97 9.26 -10.51
C HIS A 94 14.62 7.79 -10.67
N ASP A 95 15.36 7.07 -11.51
CA ASP A 95 15.20 5.63 -11.58
C ASP A 95 15.94 4.91 -10.43
N PHE A 96 15.61 3.64 -10.20
CA PHE A 96 16.30 2.83 -9.20
C PHE A 96 17.79 2.58 -9.50
N LYS A 97 18.25 2.79 -10.75
CA LYS A 97 19.69 2.74 -11.07
C LYS A 97 20.41 3.93 -10.44
N GLN A 98 19.82 5.12 -10.53
CA GLN A 98 20.31 6.31 -9.87
C GLN A 98 20.22 6.21 -8.35
N LEU A 99 19.18 5.56 -7.79
CA LEU A 99 19.13 5.22 -6.36
C LEU A 99 20.37 4.41 -5.93
N LYS A 100 20.71 3.34 -6.68
CA LYS A 100 21.90 2.52 -6.41
C LYS A 100 23.22 3.31 -6.53
N LEU A 101 23.28 4.32 -7.40
CA LEU A 101 24.42 5.23 -7.48
C LEU A 101 24.48 6.19 -6.29
N ASN A 102 23.34 6.77 -5.90
CA ASN A 102 23.23 7.69 -4.77
C ASN A 102 23.57 6.99 -3.44
N LEU A 103 23.19 5.72 -3.29
CA LEU A 103 23.59 4.89 -2.16
C LEU A 103 25.11 4.86 -1.94
N LYS A 104 25.91 4.90 -3.02
CA LYS A 104 27.38 4.81 -2.96
C LYS A 104 28.07 6.17 -2.88
N ASN A 105 27.55 7.16 -3.62
CA ASN A 105 28.30 8.37 -3.94
C ASN A 105 27.63 9.67 -3.47
N HIS A 106 26.43 9.61 -2.92
CA HIS A 106 25.67 10.79 -2.51
C HIS A 106 25.70 10.97 -0.97
N PRO A 107 25.66 12.20 -0.43
CA PRO A 107 25.60 12.45 1.01
C PRO A 107 24.43 11.77 1.73
N THR A 108 23.36 11.43 1.00
CA THR A 108 22.19 10.74 1.54
C THR A 108 22.35 9.21 1.59
N GLY A 109 23.50 8.65 1.17
CA GLY A 109 23.73 7.20 1.10
C GLY A 109 23.43 6.47 2.41
N ASN A 110 23.78 7.05 3.56
CA ASN A 110 23.44 6.46 4.86
C ASN A 110 21.93 6.41 5.11
N VAL A 111 21.18 7.46 4.74
CA VAL A 111 19.72 7.50 4.89
C VAL A 111 19.06 6.46 3.97
N ILE A 112 19.58 6.31 2.74
CA ILE A 112 19.12 5.28 1.80
C ILE A 112 19.39 3.88 2.37
N ASN A 113 20.57 3.64 2.95
CA ASN A 113 20.89 2.36 3.57
C ASN A 113 19.95 2.01 4.73
N GLU A 114 19.70 2.95 5.64
CA GLU A 114 18.76 2.73 6.76
C GLU A 114 17.32 2.50 6.27
N PHE A 115 16.89 3.23 5.23
CA PHE A 115 15.57 3.05 4.62
C PHE A 115 15.40 1.63 4.05
N LEU A 116 16.34 1.16 3.24
CA LEU A 116 16.28 -0.19 2.64
C LEU A 116 16.46 -1.31 3.67
N THR A 117 17.29 -1.07 4.68
CA THR A 117 17.43 -1.98 5.83
C THR A 117 16.11 -2.11 6.57
N LEU A 118 15.43 -0.99 6.84
CA LEU A 118 14.13 -1.00 7.51
C LEU A 118 13.09 -1.81 6.72
N LEU A 119 13.02 -1.64 5.39
CA LEU A 119 12.11 -2.42 4.53
C LEU A 119 12.37 -3.93 4.60
N SER A 120 13.61 -4.33 4.91
CA SER A 120 14.06 -5.73 4.98
C SER A 120 14.05 -6.32 6.40
N VAL A 121 13.75 -5.52 7.42
CA VAL A 121 13.84 -5.93 8.83
C VAL A 121 12.53 -5.69 9.59
N CYS A 122 11.88 -4.54 9.38
CA CYS A 122 10.66 -4.14 10.09
C CYS A 122 9.41 -4.69 9.38
N HIS A 123 9.17 -5.99 9.49
CA HIS A 123 7.97 -6.68 8.96
C HIS A 123 7.79 -8.04 9.65
N THR A 124 6.67 -8.75 9.41
CA THR A 124 6.45 -10.13 9.90
C THR A 124 6.55 -11.20 8.81
N VAL A 125 6.92 -10.83 7.57
CA VAL A 125 7.13 -11.74 6.43
C VAL A 125 8.06 -12.92 6.78
N ILE A 126 7.73 -14.09 6.23
CA ILE A 126 8.48 -15.34 6.33
C ILE A 126 9.03 -15.69 4.94
N PRO A 127 10.36 -15.93 4.80
CA PRO A 127 10.95 -16.37 3.55
C PRO A 127 10.90 -17.90 3.44
N GLU A 128 10.48 -18.40 2.29
CA GLU A 128 10.54 -19.80 1.91
C GLU A 128 11.46 -19.99 0.71
N TRP A 129 12.44 -20.86 0.86
CA TRP A 129 13.38 -21.21 -0.20
C TRP A 129 12.82 -22.40 -0.96
N LYS A 130 12.56 -22.22 -2.25
CA LYS A 130 12.26 -23.35 -3.13
C LYS A 130 13.50 -24.20 -3.42
N ASP A 131 14.65 -23.55 -3.60
CA ASP A 131 15.98 -24.14 -3.85
C ASP A 131 17.09 -23.21 -3.30
N ASP A 132 18.38 -23.60 -3.39
CA ASP A 132 19.54 -22.77 -2.98
C ASP A 132 19.77 -21.50 -3.83
N ASN A 133 18.91 -21.20 -4.81
CA ASN A 133 19.03 -20.01 -5.65
C ASN A 133 18.33 -18.80 -5.00
N PRO A 134 19.04 -17.68 -4.71
CA PRO A 134 18.45 -16.45 -4.18
C PRO A 134 17.31 -15.87 -5.02
N ALA A 135 17.29 -16.14 -6.33
CA ALA A 135 16.22 -15.69 -7.23
C ALA A 135 14.88 -16.44 -7.02
N ASN A 136 14.89 -17.56 -6.27
CA ASN A 136 13.73 -18.42 -6.07
C ASN A 136 13.12 -18.30 -4.66
N ILE A 137 13.46 -17.24 -3.92
CA ILE A 137 12.88 -16.98 -2.60
C ILE A 137 11.42 -16.52 -2.73
N ILE A 138 10.53 -17.16 -1.98
CA ILE A 138 9.12 -16.78 -1.89
C ILE A 138 8.89 -16.12 -0.55
N TYR A 139 8.34 -14.92 -0.58
CA TYR A 139 7.96 -14.18 0.62
C TYR A 139 6.49 -14.42 0.94
N GLN A 140 6.24 -15.13 2.04
CA GLN A 140 4.91 -15.28 2.61
C GLN A 140 4.65 -14.16 3.61
N ALA A 141 3.66 -13.32 3.32
CA ALA A 141 3.29 -12.19 4.15
C ALA A 141 1.80 -12.28 4.51
N SER A 142 1.46 -11.97 5.77
CA SER A 142 0.06 -11.85 6.20
C SER A 142 -0.63 -10.63 5.58
N SER A 143 0.14 -9.60 5.22
CA SER A 143 -0.32 -8.42 4.50
C SER A 143 0.39 -8.35 3.14
N PRO A 144 -0.34 -8.19 2.02
CA PRO A 144 0.28 -8.09 0.70
C PRO A 144 1.16 -6.83 0.58
N ASP A 145 0.82 -5.74 1.27
CA ASP A 145 1.62 -4.51 1.34
C ASP A 145 3.02 -4.79 1.91
N GLU A 146 3.12 -5.57 3.00
CA GLU A 146 4.43 -5.94 3.56
C GLU A 146 5.24 -6.82 2.61
N GLY A 147 4.57 -7.76 1.93
CA GLY A 147 5.21 -8.57 0.90
C GLY A 147 5.77 -7.73 -0.24
N ALA A 148 5.05 -6.70 -0.67
CA ALA A 148 5.50 -5.76 -1.68
C ALA A 148 6.71 -4.94 -1.23
N LEU A 149 6.74 -4.46 0.02
CA LEU A 149 7.88 -3.75 0.58
C LEU A 149 9.16 -4.60 0.59
N VAL A 150 9.06 -5.85 1.04
CA VAL A 150 10.20 -6.78 1.09
C VAL A 150 10.68 -7.13 -0.33
N LYS A 151 9.75 -7.32 -1.28
CA LYS A 151 10.08 -7.50 -2.70
C LYS A 151 10.75 -6.24 -3.30
N GLY A 152 10.31 -5.05 -2.91
CA GLY A 152 10.94 -3.79 -3.32
C GLY A 152 12.37 -3.66 -2.79
N ALA A 153 12.63 -4.07 -1.54
CA ALA A 153 13.99 -4.12 -1.02
C ALA A 153 14.87 -5.13 -1.77
N LEU A 154 14.30 -6.28 -2.15
CA LEU A 154 14.97 -7.31 -2.95
C LEU A 154 15.46 -6.77 -4.31
N THR A 155 14.65 -5.98 -5.03
CA THR A 155 15.07 -5.39 -6.34
C THR A 155 16.23 -4.39 -6.19
N LEU A 156 16.40 -3.85 -4.98
CA LEU A 156 17.45 -2.90 -4.62
C LEU A 156 18.67 -3.55 -3.95
N ASP A 157 18.82 -4.88 -4.09
CA ASP A 157 19.93 -5.69 -3.56
C ASP A 157 19.98 -5.82 -2.02
N TYR A 158 18.84 -5.61 -1.34
CA TYR A 158 18.64 -5.88 0.08
C TYR A 158 17.76 -7.13 0.22
N ILE A 159 18.40 -8.27 0.36
CA ILE A 159 17.73 -9.57 0.32
C ILE A 159 17.41 -10.01 1.74
N PHE A 160 16.14 -10.13 2.09
CA PHE A 160 15.73 -10.77 3.35
C PHE A 160 15.83 -12.29 3.21
N THR A 161 16.76 -12.92 3.94
CA THR A 161 17.12 -14.34 3.69
C THR A 161 16.49 -15.30 4.69
N THR A 162 16.45 -14.94 5.97
CA THR A 162 16.01 -15.87 7.03
C THR A 162 15.37 -15.10 8.17
N ARG A 163 14.29 -15.67 8.71
CA ARG A 163 13.69 -15.25 9.98
C ARG A 163 13.89 -16.32 11.03
N ARG A 164 14.43 -15.92 12.17
CA ARG A 164 14.49 -16.70 13.41
C ARG A 164 13.60 -16.02 14.47
N PRO A 165 13.24 -16.71 15.56
CA PRO A 165 12.39 -16.11 16.60
C PRO A 165 12.95 -14.82 17.22
N LYS A 166 14.27 -14.65 17.24
CA LYS A 166 14.96 -13.48 17.81
C LYS A 166 15.91 -12.78 16.84
N SER A 167 15.90 -13.12 15.55
CA SER A 167 16.75 -12.43 14.59
C SER A 167 16.21 -12.49 13.16
N VAL A 168 16.62 -11.50 12.38
CA VAL A 168 16.41 -11.39 10.94
C VAL A 168 17.77 -11.34 10.27
N ASN A 169 17.97 -12.17 9.25
CA ASN A 169 19.17 -12.14 8.42
C ASN A 169 18.83 -11.48 7.09
N ILE A 170 19.60 -10.47 6.72
CA ILE A 170 19.54 -9.83 5.41
C ILE A 170 20.90 -9.95 4.72
N ARG A 171 20.90 -10.04 3.40
CA ARG A 171 22.11 -10.02 2.58
C ARG A 171 22.13 -8.72 1.80
N VAL A 172 23.15 -7.91 2.03
CA VAL A 172 23.34 -6.61 1.39
C VAL A 172 24.67 -6.63 0.67
N ASN A 173 24.66 -6.40 -0.66
CA ASN A 173 25.86 -6.45 -1.50
C ASN A 173 26.71 -7.74 -1.32
N GLY A 174 26.06 -8.88 -1.09
CA GLY A 174 26.72 -10.17 -0.88
C GLY A 174 27.24 -10.43 0.54
N VAL A 175 27.05 -9.50 1.48
CA VAL A 175 27.41 -9.66 2.89
C VAL A 175 26.16 -10.01 3.70
N ASP A 176 26.21 -11.11 4.44
CA ASP A 176 25.15 -11.51 5.36
C ASP A 176 25.27 -10.70 6.66
N LEU A 177 24.18 -10.01 7.02
CA LEU A 177 24.04 -9.19 8.22
C LEU A 177 22.92 -9.77 9.07
N GLU A 178 23.18 -9.96 10.36
CA GLU A 178 22.19 -10.39 11.33
C GLU A 178 21.74 -9.21 12.19
N TYR A 179 20.42 -9.04 12.30
CA TYR A 179 19.76 -8.08 13.17
C TYR A 179 19.02 -8.85 14.25
N GLU A 180 19.40 -8.65 15.51
CA GLU A 180 18.68 -9.23 16.64
C GLU A 180 17.35 -8.49 16.82
N ILE A 181 16.23 -9.21 16.79
CA ILE A 181 14.91 -8.65 17.12
C ILE A 181 14.80 -8.61 18.64
N LEU A 182 14.72 -7.40 19.17
CA LEU A 182 14.51 -7.16 20.59
C LEU A 182 13.01 -7.15 20.93
N ASN A 183 12.24 -6.34 20.21
CA ASN A 183 10.78 -6.27 20.34
C ASN A 183 10.11 -5.93 19.01
N ILE A 184 8.87 -6.37 18.84
CA ILE A 184 7.99 -5.97 17.74
C ILE A 184 6.73 -5.34 18.33
N CYS A 185 6.44 -4.11 17.93
CA CYS A 185 5.16 -3.47 18.23
C CYS A 185 4.26 -3.64 17.01
N GLU A 186 3.40 -4.66 17.05
CA GLU A 186 2.56 -5.08 15.93
C GLU A 186 1.65 -3.98 15.40
N PHE A 187 1.32 -4.07 14.11
CA PHE A 187 0.31 -3.20 13.51
C PHE A 187 -1.06 -3.46 14.15
N ASN A 188 -1.80 -2.39 14.44
CA ASN A 188 -3.24 -2.48 14.68
C ASN A 188 -3.97 -1.28 14.07
N SER A 189 -5.29 -1.40 13.92
CA SER A 189 -6.15 -0.39 13.27
C SER A 189 -6.18 0.95 14.00
N THR A 190 -5.96 0.93 15.31
CA THR A 190 -5.95 2.12 16.17
C THR A 190 -4.63 2.90 16.03
N ARG A 191 -3.50 2.19 16.10
CA ARG A 191 -2.14 2.75 16.00
C ARG A 191 -1.77 3.14 14.58
N LYS A 192 -2.29 2.44 13.56
CA LYS A 192 -2.01 2.63 12.12
C LYS A 192 -0.51 2.66 11.77
N ARG A 193 0.31 1.97 12.55
CA ARG A 193 1.77 1.83 12.37
C ARG A 193 2.27 0.55 12.99
N MET A 194 3.43 0.10 12.56
CA MET A 194 4.21 -1.00 13.12
C MET A 194 5.62 -0.50 13.42
N SER A 195 6.23 -1.00 14.49
CA SER A 195 7.64 -0.77 14.75
C SER A 195 8.36 -2.03 15.18
N THR A 196 9.67 -2.04 15.02
CA THR A 196 10.56 -3.10 15.49
C THR A 196 11.79 -2.48 16.11
N VAL A 197 12.11 -2.89 17.34
CA VAL A 197 13.37 -2.56 17.99
C VAL A 197 14.35 -3.67 17.67
N VAL A 198 15.49 -3.31 17.09
CA VAL A 198 16.53 -4.25 16.69
C VAL A 198 17.89 -3.84 17.22
N ARG A 199 18.75 -4.82 17.49
CA ARG A 199 20.19 -4.59 17.63
C ARG A 199 20.86 -4.92 16.30
N GLY A 200 21.53 -3.93 15.73
CA GLY A 200 22.26 -4.07 14.48
C GLY A 200 23.58 -4.83 14.66
N PRO A 201 24.24 -5.22 13.55
CA PRO A 201 25.55 -5.87 13.58
C PRO A 201 26.67 -4.96 14.11
N ASP A 202 26.43 -3.65 14.14
CA ASP A 202 27.28 -2.63 14.78
C ASP A 202 27.10 -2.56 16.30
N GLY A 203 26.21 -3.39 16.87
CA GLY A 203 25.90 -3.44 18.30
C GLY A 203 24.92 -2.36 18.77
N LYS A 204 24.57 -1.40 17.91
CA LYS A 204 23.65 -0.31 18.24
C LYS A 204 22.20 -0.78 18.23
N ILE A 205 21.39 -0.22 19.13
CA ILE A 205 19.94 -0.44 19.13
C ILE A 205 19.26 0.62 18.25
N LYS A 206 18.40 0.17 17.36
CA LYS A 206 17.62 1.00 16.45
C LYS A 206 16.14 0.65 16.59
N LEU A 207 15.30 1.67 16.69
CA LEU A 207 13.87 1.56 16.48
C LEU A 207 13.57 1.91 15.04
N TYR A 208 12.97 0.97 14.33
CA TYR A 208 12.42 1.16 12.99
C TYR A 208 10.91 1.24 13.07
N CYS A 209 10.30 2.21 12.38
CA CYS A 209 8.87 2.45 12.40
C CYS A 209 8.34 2.74 11.00
N LYS A 210 7.24 2.08 10.63
CA LYS A 210 6.51 2.31 9.38
C LYS A 210 5.03 2.49 9.66
N GLY A 211 4.40 3.46 9.03
CA GLY A 211 2.99 3.76 9.30
C GLY A 211 2.39 4.82 8.40
N ALA A 212 1.11 5.14 8.65
CA ALA A 212 0.42 6.23 7.99
C ALA A 212 1.16 7.56 8.21
N ASP A 213 1.14 8.41 7.20
CA ASP A 213 1.74 9.74 7.19
C ASP A 213 1.31 10.59 8.40
N THR A 214 0.01 10.78 8.60
CA THR A 214 -0.57 11.54 9.73
C THR A 214 -0.08 11.06 11.09
N VAL A 215 0.12 9.75 11.26
CA VAL A 215 0.57 9.15 12.51
C VAL A 215 2.07 9.28 12.71
N ILE A 216 2.86 9.07 11.66
CA ILE A 216 4.33 9.17 11.76
C ILE A 216 4.75 10.63 11.97
N MET A 217 4.10 11.58 11.30
CA MET A 217 4.45 13.01 11.36
C MET A 217 4.34 13.59 12.78
N GLU A 218 3.34 13.18 13.55
CA GLU A 218 3.16 13.59 14.96
C GLU A 218 4.27 13.11 15.91
N ARG A 219 5.08 12.14 15.45
CA ARG A 219 6.11 11.45 16.26
C ARG A 219 7.53 11.78 15.81
N LEU A 220 7.68 12.69 14.84
CA LEU A 220 8.98 13.11 14.35
C LEU A 220 9.64 14.10 15.31
N SER A 221 10.97 14.08 15.36
CA SER A 221 11.75 15.14 15.98
C SER A 221 11.57 16.47 15.22
N GLU A 222 11.57 17.61 15.93
CA GLU A 222 11.35 18.95 15.34
C GLU A 222 12.30 19.31 14.18
N ASN A 223 13.55 18.80 14.19
CA ASN A 223 14.61 19.19 13.24
C ASN A 223 14.81 18.20 12.09
N ASN A 224 13.74 17.69 11.50
CA ASN A 224 13.87 16.78 10.36
C ASN A 224 13.89 17.52 9.01
N LEU A 225 15.02 17.41 8.31
CA LEU A 225 15.33 18.10 7.06
C LEU A 225 14.41 17.72 5.87
N TYR A 226 13.81 16.53 5.90
CA TYR A 226 13.18 15.91 4.71
C TYR A 226 11.66 15.94 4.74
N VAL A 227 11.05 16.41 5.84
CA VAL A 227 9.59 16.35 6.06
C VAL A 227 8.83 17.05 4.95
N LYS A 228 9.15 18.33 4.69
CA LYS A 228 8.43 19.14 3.71
C LYS A 228 8.46 18.52 2.30
N LYS A 229 9.66 18.10 1.84
CA LYS A 229 9.80 17.46 0.53
C LYS A 229 9.07 16.11 0.46
N THR A 230 9.14 15.32 1.53
CA THR A 230 8.46 14.02 1.58
C THR A 230 6.93 14.18 1.57
N LEU A 231 6.39 15.20 2.24
CA LEU A 231 4.96 15.50 2.20
C LEU A 231 4.49 15.86 0.78
N ASN A 232 5.24 16.69 0.06
CA ASN A 232 4.91 16.99 -1.34
C ASN A 232 4.89 15.72 -2.20
N HIS A 233 5.88 14.84 -2.05
CA HIS A 233 5.89 13.55 -2.78
C HIS A 233 4.73 12.64 -2.37
N LEU A 234 4.32 12.62 -1.10
CA LEU A 234 3.17 11.85 -0.63
C LEU A 234 1.87 12.33 -1.30
N GLU A 235 1.68 13.64 -1.45
CA GLU A 235 0.53 14.22 -2.16
C GLU A 235 0.53 13.83 -3.64
N GLU A 236 1.70 13.86 -4.30
CA GLU A 236 1.86 13.40 -5.68
C GLU A 236 1.52 11.90 -5.82
N TYR A 237 2.08 11.05 -4.94
CA TYR A 237 1.82 9.61 -4.94
C TYR A 237 0.35 9.27 -4.68
N ALA A 238 -0.30 10.02 -3.78
CA ALA A 238 -1.73 9.86 -3.51
C ALA A 238 -2.57 10.23 -4.74
N THR A 239 -2.19 11.28 -5.47
CA THR A 239 -2.86 11.68 -6.72
C THR A 239 -2.73 10.61 -7.81
N GLU A 240 -1.63 9.87 -7.84
CA GLU A 240 -1.43 8.71 -8.72
C GLU A 240 -2.19 7.45 -8.27
N GLY A 241 -2.87 7.50 -7.12
CA GLY A 241 -3.60 6.36 -6.57
C GLY A 241 -2.73 5.36 -5.81
N LEU A 242 -1.47 5.69 -5.53
CA LEU A 242 -0.55 4.82 -4.81
C LEU A 242 -0.86 4.82 -3.31
N ARG A 243 -0.74 3.66 -2.68
CA ARG A 243 -0.81 3.51 -1.22
C ARG A 243 0.52 3.91 -0.60
N THR A 244 0.49 4.91 0.26
CA THR A 244 1.70 5.48 0.85
C THR A 244 1.94 5.04 2.29
N LEU A 245 3.20 4.78 2.65
CA LEU A 245 3.63 4.58 4.03
C LEU A 245 4.90 5.39 4.33
N CYS A 246 4.88 6.14 5.44
CA CYS A 246 6.03 6.83 5.97
C CYS A 246 6.95 5.88 6.71
N ILE A 247 8.25 6.12 6.56
CA ILE A 247 9.33 5.30 7.10
C ILE A 247 10.24 6.18 7.96
N ALA A 248 10.37 5.83 9.23
CA ALA A 248 11.15 6.59 10.19
C ALA A 248 11.97 5.66 11.11
N MET A 249 13.04 6.20 11.67
CA MET A 249 13.90 5.48 12.61
C MET A 249 14.37 6.34 13.77
N ARG A 250 14.87 5.70 14.83
CA ARG A 250 15.62 6.36 15.90
C ARG A 250 16.70 5.42 16.44
N GLU A 251 17.92 5.92 16.64
CA GLU A 251 18.91 5.19 17.44
C GLU A 251 18.56 5.35 18.92
N ILE A 252 18.59 4.24 19.66
CA ILE A 252 18.20 4.18 21.08
C ILE A 252 19.40 3.71 21.89
N SER A 253 19.63 4.33 23.05
CA SER A 253 20.69 3.88 23.95
C SER A 253 20.32 2.58 24.68
N ASP A 254 21.31 1.76 25.03
CA ASP A 254 21.07 0.53 25.80
C ASP A 254 20.35 0.81 27.14
N GLU A 255 20.63 1.96 27.78
CA GLU A 255 19.97 2.36 29.02
C GLU A 255 18.48 2.65 28.81
N GLU A 256 18.15 3.47 27.81
CA GLU A 256 16.77 3.80 27.47
C GLU A 256 15.99 2.54 27.10
N TYR A 257 16.58 1.67 26.27
CA TYR A 257 15.97 0.41 25.89
C TYR A 257 15.74 -0.51 27.10
N ARG A 258 16.71 -0.62 28.02
CA ARG A 258 16.56 -1.47 29.22
C ARG A 258 15.38 -1.01 30.08
N VAL A 259 15.24 0.30 30.30
CA VAL A 259 14.12 0.85 31.06
C VAL A 259 12.80 0.54 30.36
N TRP A 260 12.71 0.84 29.06
CA TRP A 260 11.50 0.59 28.28
C TRP A 260 11.13 -0.89 28.18
N SER A 261 12.10 -1.79 27.98
CA SER A 261 11.89 -3.24 27.89
C SER A 261 11.22 -3.78 29.15
N SER A 262 11.60 -3.27 30.34
CA SER A 262 10.95 -3.67 31.59
C SER A 262 9.46 -3.28 31.66
N ILE A 263 9.11 -2.13 31.09
CA ILE A 263 7.73 -1.63 31.00
C ILE A 263 6.94 -2.48 29.99
N TYR A 264 7.53 -2.74 28.83
CA TYR A 264 6.93 -3.56 27.78
C TYR A 264 6.71 -5.01 28.24
N GLU A 265 7.69 -5.63 28.92
CA GLU A 265 7.55 -6.98 29.48
C GLU A 265 6.41 -7.03 30.49
N LYS A 266 6.34 -6.05 31.41
CA LYS A 266 5.22 -5.95 32.36
C LYS A 266 3.89 -5.87 31.62
N ALA A 267 3.76 -4.99 30.63
CA ALA A 267 2.55 -4.86 29.81
C ALA A 267 2.19 -6.16 29.09
N SER A 268 3.17 -6.90 28.54
CA SER A 268 2.96 -8.16 27.82
C SER A 268 2.42 -9.30 28.71
N THR A 269 2.70 -9.24 30.03
CA THR A 269 2.25 -10.23 31.02
C THR A 269 0.96 -9.86 31.73
N THR A 270 0.41 -8.66 31.49
CA THR A 270 -0.85 -8.21 32.08
C THR A 270 -2.02 -9.05 31.56
N LEU A 271 -2.93 -9.44 32.46
CA LEU A 271 -4.09 -10.29 32.13
C LEU A 271 -5.29 -9.50 31.58
N VAL A 272 -5.45 -8.24 32.00
CA VAL A 272 -6.57 -7.36 31.65
C VAL A 272 -6.04 -6.21 30.80
N ASP A 273 -6.75 -5.87 29.72
CA ASP A 273 -6.40 -4.77 28.81
C ASP A 273 -4.96 -4.82 28.26
N ARG A 274 -4.40 -6.03 28.11
CA ARG A 274 -3.03 -6.28 27.65
C ARG A 274 -2.67 -5.49 26.38
N GLN A 275 -3.58 -5.44 25.41
CA GLN A 275 -3.34 -4.74 24.15
C GLN A 275 -3.21 -3.23 24.37
N GLU A 276 -4.03 -2.63 25.22
CA GLU A 276 -3.98 -1.20 25.53
C GLU A 276 -2.68 -0.84 26.26
N GLU A 277 -2.24 -1.68 27.19
CA GLU A 277 -0.97 -1.47 27.91
C GLU A 277 0.24 -1.63 26.98
N LEU A 278 0.21 -2.58 26.04
CA LEU A 278 1.23 -2.72 25.00
C LEU A 278 1.26 -1.50 24.07
N ASP A 279 0.09 -0.98 23.69
CA ASP A 279 -0.03 0.21 22.85
C ASP A 279 0.51 1.46 23.56
N LYS A 280 0.23 1.61 24.87
CA LYS A 280 0.82 2.67 25.71
C LYS A 280 2.34 2.53 25.80
N ALA A 281 2.85 1.32 26.02
CA ALA A 281 4.29 1.08 26.06
C ALA A 281 4.95 1.42 24.71
N ALA A 282 4.36 1.00 23.59
CA ALA A 282 4.85 1.34 22.26
C ALA A 282 4.88 2.86 22.00
N GLU A 283 3.85 3.59 22.43
CA GLU A 283 3.80 5.06 22.33
C GLU A 283 4.93 5.75 23.10
N MET A 284 5.44 5.15 24.19
CA MET A 284 6.55 5.74 24.95
C MET A 284 7.87 5.76 24.19
N ILE A 285 8.16 4.73 23.38
CA ILE A 285 9.43 4.61 22.64
C ILE A 285 9.34 5.22 21.24
N GLU A 286 8.14 5.31 20.67
CA GLU A 286 7.88 5.81 19.31
C GLU A 286 7.74 7.33 19.25
N LYS A 287 8.72 8.04 19.81
CA LYS A 287 8.82 9.50 19.82
C LYS A 287 10.16 9.95 19.27
N ASP A 288 10.25 11.22 18.89
CA ASP A 288 11.47 11.87 18.39
C ASP A 288 12.12 11.13 17.22
N LEU A 289 11.28 10.56 16.33
CA LEU A 289 11.72 9.77 15.21
C LEU A 289 12.34 10.65 14.12
N PHE A 290 13.34 10.11 13.43
CA PHE A 290 13.92 10.69 12.23
C PHE A 290 13.25 10.06 11.00
N LEU A 291 12.49 10.85 10.24
CA LEU A 291 11.93 10.48 8.95
C LEU A 291 13.06 10.17 7.96
N LEU A 292 13.07 8.95 7.44
CA LEU A 292 13.95 8.50 6.36
C LEU A 292 13.32 8.80 5.00
N GLY A 293 12.00 8.67 4.90
CA GLY A 293 11.28 8.83 3.66
C GLY A 293 9.87 8.25 3.67
N ALA A 294 9.36 7.94 2.49
CA ALA A 294 8.08 7.30 2.27
C ALA A 294 8.15 6.28 1.13
N THR A 295 7.27 5.29 1.17
CA THR A 295 7.06 4.28 0.13
C THR A 295 5.73 4.50 -0.55
N ALA A 296 5.60 4.06 -1.79
CA ALA A 296 4.37 4.09 -2.57
C ALA A 296 4.18 2.75 -3.29
N ILE A 297 3.08 2.07 -2.94
CA ILE A 297 2.71 0.75 -3.43
C ILE A 297 1.47 0.88 -4.32
N GLU A 298 1.50 0.25 -5.48
CA GLU A 298 0.34 0.15 -6.36
C GLU A 298 -0.45 -1.13 -6.05
N ASP A 299 -1.76 -1.02 -5.94
CA ASP A 299 -2.69 -2.16 -5.96
C ASP A 299 -3.14 -2.37 -7.39
N LYS A 300 -2.57 -3.37 -8.07
CA LYS A 300 -2.71 -3.53 -9.51
C LYS A 300 -4.16 -3.77 -9.90
N LEU A 301 -4.66 -3.01 -10.89
CA LEU A 301 -5.96 -3.25 -11.52
C LEU A 301 -5.93 -4.54 -12.35
N GLN A 302 -7.09 -5.18 -12.52
CA GLN A 302 -7.21 -6.25 -13.50
C GLN A 302 -7.04 -5.70 -14.92
N ASP A 303 -6.56 -6.57 -15.81
CA ASP A 303 -6.29 -6.22 -17.21
C ASP A 303 -7.59 -5.71 -17.87
N GLY A 304 -7.55 -4.52 -18.48
CA GLY A 304 -8.67 -3.93 -19.22
C GLY A 304 -9.76 -3.25 -18.38
N VAL A 305 -9.61 -3.14 -17.04
CA VAL A 305 -10.60 -2.50 -16.16
C VAL A 305 -10.88 -1.05 -16.54
N PRO A 306 -9.88 -0.16 -16.72
CA PRO A 306 -10.13 1.23 -17.10
C PRO A 306 -10.90 1.38 -18.42
N GLU A 307 -10.53 0.58 -19.43
CA GLU A 307 -11.17 0.58 -20.76
C GLU A 307 -12.61 0.08 -20.69
N THR A 308 -12.85 -0.95 -19.87
CA THR A 308 -14.19 -1.53 -19.65
C THR A 308 -15.10 -0.52 -18.96
N ILE A 309 -14.66 0.11 -17.88
CA ILE A 309 -15.41 1.15 -17.16
C ILE A 309 -15.75 2.30 -18.11
N TYR A 310 -14.76 2.79 -18.86
CA TYR A 310 -14.98 3.87 -19.82
C TYR A 310 -16.03 3.49 -20.87
N THR A 311 -15.94 2.29 -21.45
CA THR A 311 -16.90 1.80 -22.46
C THR A 311 -18.31 1.69 -21.89
N LEU A 312 -18.47 1.16 -20.68
CA LEU A 312 -19.77 1.04 -20.00
C LEU A 312 -20.37 2.41 -19.68
N GLN A 313 -19.55 3.38 -19.24
CA GLN A 313 -20.01 4.75 -19.01
C GLN A 313 -20.45 5.43 -20.32
N GLN A 314 -19.73 5.24 -21.43
CA GLN A 314 -20.15 5.74 -22.75
C GLN A 314 -21.46 5.12 -23.22
N ALA A 315 -21.75 3.87 -22.83
CA ALA A 315 -23.03 3.22 -23.08
C ALA A 315 -24.17 3.72 -22.16
N GLY A 316 -23.90 4.67 -21.25
CA GLY A 316 -24.90 5.25 -20.34
C GLY A 316 -25.12 4.44 -19.05
N ILE A 317 -24.29 3.43 -18.78
CA ILE A 317 -24.38 2.59 -17.59
C ILE A 317 -23.68 3.30 -16.41
N LYS A 318 -24.37 3.40 -15.28
CA LYS A 318 -23.87 4.04 -14.06
C LYS A 318 -23.18 3.01 -13.18
N ILE A 319 -21.89 3.22 -12.90
CA ILE A 319 -21.08 2.29 -12.11
C ILE A 319 -20.95 2.81 -10.68
N TRP A 320 -21.22 1.94 -9.72
CA TRP A 320 -21.11 2.19 -8.28
C TRP A 320 -20.11 1.20 -7.71
N VAL A 321 -19.09 1.69 -7.03
CA VAL A 321 -18.13 0.84 -6.31
C VAL A 321 -18.52 0.81 -4.83
N LEU A 322 -18.81 -0.39 -4.33
CA LEU A 322 -19.14 -0.63 -2.93
C LEU A 322 -17.97 -1.39 -2.31
N THR A 323 -17.32 -0.82 -1.31
CA THR A 323 -16.12 -1.40 -0.72
C THR A 323 -16.08 -1.22 0.79
N GLY A 324 -15.50 -2.21 1.48
CA GLY A 324 -15.18 -2.12 2.91
C GLY A 324 -13.79 -1.52 3.19
N ASP A 325 -13.04 -1.16 2.14
CA ASP A 325 -11.75 -0.48 2.28
C ASP A 325 -11.94 0.94 2.82
N ARG A 326 -10.82 1.53 3.28
CA ARG A 326 -10.79 2.94 3.66
C ARG A 326 -11.13 3.84 2.48
N GLN A 327 -11.72 4.99 2.80
CA GLN A 327 -12.17 5.97 1.81
C GLN A 327 -11.05 6.41 0.87
N GLU A 328 -9.84 6.65 1.38
CA GLU A 328 -8.71 7.10 0.57
C GLU A 328 -8.32 6.06 -0.49
N THR A 329 -8.26 4.79 -0.09
CA THR A 329 -8.00 3.67 -1.01
C THR A 329 -9.09 3.55 -2.09
N ALA A 330 -10.35 3.75 -1.71
CA ALA A 330 -11.47 3.68 -2.65
C ALA A 330 -11.43 4.81 -3.69
N ILE A 331 -11.12 6.04 -3.25
CA ILE A 331 -10.94 7.19 -4.15
C ILE A 331 -9.78 6.93 -5.11
N ASN A 332 -8.65 6.44 -4.60
CA ASN A 332 -7.47 6.12 -5.39
C ASN A 332 -7.77 5.10 -6.49
N ILE A 333 -8.40 3.97 -6.14
CA ILE A 333 -8.82 2.97 -7.15
C ILE A 333 -9.81 3.58 -8.13
N GLY A 334 -10.72 4.44 -7.68
CA GLY A 334 -11.65 5.18 -8.54
C GLY A 334 -10.95 6.06 -9.57
N LEU A 335 -9.86 6.73 -9.20
CA LEU A 335 -9.02 7.50 -10.12
C LEU A 335 -8.25 6.58 -11.07
N SER A 336 -7.57 5.55 -10.55
CA SER A 336 -6.79 4.62 -11.37
C SER A 336 -7.63 3.90 -12.42
N CYS A 337 -8.87 3.53 -12.07
CA CYS A 337 -9.80 2.87 -12.99
C CYS A 337 -10.61 3.84 -13.86
N LYS A 338 -10.31 5.14 -13.79
CA LYS A 338 -10.98 6.24 -14.52
C LYS A 338 -12.49 6.34 -14.25
N LEU A 339 -12.97 5.77 -13.15
CA LEU A 339 -14.32 6.00 -12.65
C LEU A 339 -14.49 7.45 -12.18
N ILE A 340 -13.44 7.99 -11.57
CA ILE A 340 -13.31 9.39 -11.17
C ILE A 340 -12.31 10.04 -12.14
N GLN A 341 -12.69 11.17 -12.73
CA GLN A 341 -11.82 11.98 -13.60
C GLN A 341 -11.39 13.25 -12.85
N GLU A 342 -10.25 13.84 -13.23
CA GLU A 342 -9.67 15.00 -12.54
C GLU A 342 -10.61 16.22 -12.52
N GLU A 343 -11.47 16.35 -13.53
CA GLU A 343 -12.44 17.46 -13.63
C GLU A 343 -13.70 17.25 -12.78
N MET A 344 -13.89 16.05 -12.22
CA MET A 344 -15.08 15.73 -11.42
C MET A 344 -14.98 16.34 -10.02
N SER A 345 -16.05 17.03 -9.59
CA SER A 345 -16.15 17.47 -8.20
C SER A 345 -16.52 16.30 -7.30
N LEU A 346 -15.65 15.96 -6.35
CA LEU A 346 -15.93 14.96 -5.32
C LEU A 346 -16.92 15.50 -4.27
N ILE A 347 -18.02 14.77 -4.06
CA ILE A 347 -18.98 15.03 -2.99
C ILE A 347 -18.76 13.98 -1.91
N THR A 348 -18.08 14.36 -0.83
CA THR A 348 -17.81 13.50 0.32
C THR A 348 -18.84 13.75 1.42
N VAL A 349 -19.48 12.68 1.92
CA VAL A 349 -20.45 12.75 3.01
C VAL A 349 -19.96 11.90 4.19
N ASN A 350 -19.27 12.56 5.12
CA ASN A 350 -18.68 11.94 6.31
C ASN A 350 -19.29 12.58 7.56
N GLU A 351 -20.40 12.03 8.05
CA GLU A 351 -21.15 12.60 9.16
C GLU A 351 -21.41 11.55 10.23
N GLU A 352 -21.24 11.91 11.50
CA GLU A 352 -21.37 10.98 12.63
C GLU A 352 -22.83 10.74 13.05
N SER A 353 -23.75 11.57 12.58
CA SER A 353 -25.17 11.51 12.96
C SER A 353 -26.11 11.52 11.76
N HIS A 354 -27.26 10.86 11.93
CA HIS A 354 -28.33 10.85 10.95
C HIS A 354 -28.76 12.26 10.51
N TRP A 355 -28.91 13.18 11.46
CA TRP A 355 -29.38 14.54 11.18
C TRP A 355 -28.35 15.38 10.43
N ALA A 356 -27.07 15.28 10.81
CA ALA A 356 -25.99 15.95 10.10
C ALA A 356 -25.85 15.42 8.67
N THR A 357 -25.94 14.09 8.49
CA THR A 357 -25.95 13.45 7.15
C THR A 357 -27.08 14.01 6.28
N LYS A 358 -28.29 14.10 6.83
CA LYS A 358 -29.45 14.63 6.10
C LYS A 358 -29.24 16.07 5.66
N GLU A 359 -28.84 16.94 6.59
CA GLU A 359 -28.60 18.37 6.30
C GLU A 359 -27.50 18.55 5.24
N HIS A 360 -26.41 17.78 5.35
CA HIS A 360 -25.33 17.79 4.37
C HIS A 360 -25.84 17.43 2.98
N ILE A 361 -26.56 16.31 2.85
CA ILE A 361 -27.10 15.84 1.57
C ILE A 361 -28.07 16.88 0.98
N GLU A 362 -28.98 17.44 1.79
CA GLU A 362 -29.95 18.45 1.34
C GLU A 362 -29.23 19.71 0.80
N LYS A 363 -28.20 20.17 1.50
CA LYS A 363 -27.38 21.30 1.06
C LYS A 363 -26.67 21.00 -0.26
N LYS A 364 -26.05 19.82 -0.40
CA LYS A 364 -25.37 19.43 -1.64
C LYS A 364 -26.31 19.26 -2.83
N ILE A 365 -27.51 18.73 -2.61
CA ILE A 365 -28.53 18.65 -3.66
C ILE A 365 -28.92 20.05 -4.16
N GLN A 366 -29.06 21.03 -3.27
CA GLN A 366 -29.35 22.42 -3.66
C GLN A 366 -28.19 23.05 -4.44
N GLU A 367 -26.94 22.82 -4.01
CA GLU A 367 -25.75 23.31 -4.73
C GLU A 367 -25.66 22.73 -6.15
N VAL A 368 -26.00 21.45 -6.33
CA VAL A 368 -25.95 20.78 -7.64
C VAL A 368 -27.12 21.21 -8.54
N LYS A 369 -28.34 21.39 -7.99
CA LYS A 369 -29.52 21.83 -8.76
C LYS A 369 -29.53 23.32 -9.10
N GLY A 370 -28.75 24.13 -8.39
CA GLY A 370 -28.61 25.57 -8.62
C GLY A 370 -27.57 25.94 -9.70
N ARG A 371 -26.82 24.95 -10.18
CA ARG A 371 -26.00 25.02 -11.41
C ARG A 371 -26.81 24.49 -12.58
#